data_AF-A0A4P9WBH5-F1
#
_entry.id   AF-A0A4P9WBH5-F1
#
_cell.length_a   1.000
_cell.length_b   1.000
_cell.length_c   1.000
_cell.angle_alpha   90.00
_cell.angle_beta   90.00
_cell.angle_gamma   90.00
#
_symmetry.space_group_name_H-M   'P 1'
#
loop_
_entity.id
_entity.type
_entity.pdbx_description
1 polymer ?
#
loop_
_entity_poly.entity_id
_entity_poly.type
_entity_poly.pdbx_seq_one_letter_code
_entity_poly.pdbx_strand_id
1 'polypeptide(L)'
;AAAGSPELLSVSHPRSTFLPPPHSHKPDTPDEWIAHLFSTLRDDEPDASESHLNGYWQPTPAAAPPRQGYDAWADEISHRMQQRRGVAGRMEREAEAERARERARMVEIEREDARRRAAVKRRARAGLSTARAECERRWGVLRDGGGGLLGIEDLPMPVVEGGRGVRRVDVEAFLLEGVEGGELRRRVVKGALLLWHPDKMARYLPRFPEALRGKVVELVNQVAGILNTLNAEVR
;
A
#
# COMPACT_ATOMS: atom_id res chain seq x y z
N ALA A 1 -19.88 28.51 -30.61
CA ALA A 1 -18.53 29.09 -30.48
C ALA A 1 -18.49 29.91 -29.20
N ALA A 2 -17.91 29.35 -28.13
CA ALA A 2 -17.59 30.06 -26.91
C ALA A 2 -16.28 29.44 -26.40
N ALA A 3 -15.18 30.14 -26.63
CA ALA A 3 -13.84 29.73 -26.23
C ALA A 3 -13.65 30.11 -24.76
N GLY A 4 -13.56 29.10 -23.88
CA GLY A 4 -13.24 29.28 -22.47
C GLY A 4 -11.72 29.29 -22.27
N SER A 5 -11.20 30.40 -21.76
CA SER A 5 -9.79 30.58 -21.37
C SER A 5 -9.42 29.71 -20.16
N PRO A 6 -8.23 29.09 -20.14
CA PRO A 6 -7.78 28.33 -18.97
C PRO A 6 -7.21 29.28 -17.90
N GLU A 7 -7.80 29.25 -16.71
CA GLU A 7 -7.25 29.86 -15.49
C GLU A 7 -5.90 29.21 -15.13
N LEU A 8 -4.85 30.01 -15.10
CA LEU A 8 -3.54 29.64 -14.59
C LEU A 8 -3.58 29.64 -13.06
N LEU A 9 -3.68 28.45 -12.46
CA LEU A 9 -3.52 28.26 -11.02
C LEU A 9 -2.06 28.55 -10.62
N SER A 10 -1.86 29.72 -10.00
CA SER A 10 -0.61 30.15 -9.40
C SER A 10 -0.31 29.30 -8.17
N VAL A 11 0.59 28.32 -8.31
CA VAL A 11 1.11 27.51 -7.19
C VAL A 11 2.08 28.36 -6.36
N SER A 12 1.56 28.97 -5.29
CA SER A 12 2.38 29.64 -4.28
C SER A 12 3.21 28.60 -3.52
N HIS A 13 4.50 28.52 -3.83
CA HIS A 13 5.42 27.71 -3.04
C HIS A 13 5.64 28.42 -1.69
N PRO A 14 5.40 27.75 -0.55
CA PRO A 14 5.73 28.33 0.74
C PRO A 14 7.23 28.64 0.75
N ARG A 15 7.58 29.89 1.04
CA ARG A 15 8.97 30.30 1.27
C ARG A 15 9.51 29.44 2.40
N SER A 16 10.30 28.42 2.04
CA SER A 16 11.05 27.61 2.98
C SER A 16 12.05 28.53 3.69
N THR A 17 11.69 29.00 4.87
CA THR A 17 12.60 29.63 5.82
C THR A 17 13.50 28.53 6.35
N PHE A 18 14.56 28.23 5.60
CA PHE A 18 15.66 27.41 6.08
C PHE A 18 16.37 28.20 7.19
N LEU A 19 15.94 27.98 8.42
CA LEU A 19 16.69 28.39 9.61
C LEU A 19 17.85 27.40 9.75
N PRO A 20 19.11 27.83 9.60
CA PRO A 20 20.23 26.95 9.88
C PRO A 20 20.15 26.46 11.34
N PRO A 21 20.55 25.21 11.62
CA PRO A 21 20.51 24.67 12.96
C PRO A 21 21.32 25.55 13.92
N PRO A 22 20.86 25.73 15.18
CA PRO A 22 21.41 26.69 16.15
C PRO A 22 22.84 26.39 16.64
N HIS A 23 23.54 25.44 16.02
CA HIS A 23 24.88 25.01 16.39
C HIS A 23 25.90 25.12 15.22
N SER A 24 25.53 25.78 14.12
CA SER A 24 26.49 26.13 13.07
C SER A 24 27.34 27.32 13.53
N HIS A 25 28.26 27.06 14.46
CA HIS A 25 29.34 27.98 14.81
C HIS A 25 30.23 28.10 13.57
N LYS A 26 30.05 29.17 12.79
CA LYS A 26 31.09 29.57 11.85
C LYS A 26 32.26 30.05 12.70
N PRO A 27 33.47 29.48 12.55
CA PRO A 27 34.64 30.01 13.23
C PRO A 27 34.81 31.48 12.87
N ASP A 28 34.97 32.34 13.88
CA ASP A 28 34.87 33.80 13.74
C ASP A 28 36.15 34.41 13.14
N THR A 29 37.21 33.61 13.00
CA THR A 29 38.46 34.02 12.36
C THR A 29 38.90 33.06 11.25
N PRO A 30 39.58 33.54 10.19
CA PRO A 30 40.14 32.69 9.14
C PRO A 30 41.03 31.57 9.67
N ASP A 31 41.78 31.82 10.74
CA ASP A 31 42.68 30.86 11.35
C ASP A 31 41.92 29.72 12.05
N GLU A 32 40.83 30.03 12.74
CA GLU A 32 39.94 29.03 13.34
C GLU A 32 39.21 28.21 12.26
N TRP A 33 38.87 28.82 11.13
CA TRP A 33 38.27 28.10 10.00
C TRP A 33 39.26 27.12 9.38
N ILE A 34 40.50 27.55 9.16
CA ILE A 34 41.58 26.69 8.65
C ILE A 34 41.83 25.54 9.64
N ALA A 35 41.95 25.84 10.93
CA ALA A 35 42.16 24.84 11.97
C ALA A 35 41.00 23.82 12.04
N HIS A 36 39.75 24.28 11.97
CA HIS A 36 38.57 23.41 11.96
C HIS A 36 38.54 22.53 10.72
N LEU A 37 38.81 23.09 9.53
CA LEU A 37 38.83 22.33 8.27
C LEU A 37 39.83 21.15 8.35
N PHE A 38 41.04 21.42 8.85
CA PHE A 38 42.07 20.40 9.03
C PHE A 38 41.77 19.42 10.18
N SER A 39 41.06 19.85 11.22
CA SER A 39 40.58 18.96 12.29
C SER A 39 39.55 17.95 11.78
N THR A 40 38.51 18.39 11.05
CA THR A 40 37.51 17.47 10.48
C THR A 40 38.11 16.48 9.50
N LEU A 41 39.08 16.91 8.69
CA LEU A 41 39.76 16.03 7.75
C LEU A 41 40.63 14.97 8.45
N ARG A 42 41.15 15.28 9.65
CA ARG A 42 42.01 14.40 10.44
C ARG A 42 41.23 13.34 11.21
N ASP A 43 39.97 13.60 11.55
CA ASP A 43 39.09 12.63 12.22
C ASP A 43 38.59 11.53 11.26
N ASP A 44 38.37 11.84 9.98
CA ASP A 44 37.89 10.87 8.99
C ASP A 44 38.98 9.91 8.49
N GLU A 45 40.26 10.33 8.46
CA GLU A 45 41.39 9.48 8.05
C GLU A 45 42.64 9.73 8.94
N PRO A 46 42.74 9.08 10.12
CA PRO A 46 43.81 9.34 11.09
C PRO A 46 45.23 8.97 10.61
N ASP A 47 45.35 8.25 9.49
CA ASP A 47 46.62 7.80 8.89
C ASP A 47 47.03 8.59 7.62
N ALA A 48 46.21 9.53 7.14
CA ALA A 48 46.45 10.23 5.87
C ALA A 48 47.26 11.54 6.00
N SER A 49 47.47 12.08 7.21
CA SER A 49 47.69 13.52 7.35
C SER A 49 49.14 14.03 7.35
N GLU A 50 50.18 13.20 7.28
CA GLU A 50 51.57 13.70 7.15
C GLU A 50 52.34 13.06 6.00
N SER A 51 52.31 11.73 5.86
CA SER A 51 53.04 11.04 4.79
C SER A 51 52.43 11.25 3.41
N HIS A 52 51.11 11.38 3.31
CA HIS A 52 50.43 11.62 2.04
C HIS A 52 50.60 13.07 1.58
N LEU A 53 50.39 14.04 2.48
CA LEU A 53 50.56 15.45 2.14
C LEU A 53 52.03 15.85 1.88
N ASN A 54 53.01 15.36 2.66
CA ASN A 54 54.43 15.65 2.37
C ASN A 54 54.93 14.98 1.08
N GLY A 55 54.33 13.87 0.66
CA GLY A 55 54.71 13.19 -0.59
C GLY A 55 54.30 13.96 -1.84
N TYR A 56 53.16 14.68 -1.81
CA TYR A 56 52.65 15.42 -2.97
C TYR A 56 53.26 16.82 -3.14
N TRP A 57 53.83 17.40 -2.08
CA TRP A 57 54.44 18.73 -2.11
C TRP A 57 55.97 18.72 -2.17
N GLN A 58 56.61 17.55 -2.29
CA GLN A 58 58.00 17.55 -2.76
C GLN A 58 57.99 18.15 -4.17
N PRO A 59 58.76 19.22 -4.44
CA PRO A 59 58.91 19.74 -5.78
C PRO A 59 59.39 18.57 -6.63
N THR A 60 58.52 18.05 -7.47
CA THR A 60 58.88 16.99 -8.39
C THR A 60 60.08 17.56 -9.17
N PRO A 61 61.25 16.89 -9.17
CA PRO A 61 62.46 17.44 -9.78
C PRO A 61 62.08 17.92 -11.17
N ALA A 62 62.20 19.23 -11.38
CA ALA A 62 61.53 19.97 -12.45
C ALA A 62 61.43 19.11 -13.69
N ALA A 63 60.25 18.50 -13.89
CA ALA A 63 60.02 17.66 -15.05
C ALA A 63 60.32 18.56 -16.22
N ALA A 64 61.35 18.20 -17.01
CA ALA A 64 61.85 19.04 -18.09
C ALA A 64 60.64 19.56 -18.86
N PRO A 65 60.52 20.89 -19.07
CA PRO A 65 59.34 21.45 -19.72
C PRO A 65 59.12 20.64 -21.00
N PRO A 66 57.89 20.17 -21.25
CA PRO A 66 57.62 19.35 -22.42
C PRO A 66 58.25 20.05 -23.62
N ARG A 67 58.97 19.32 -24.48
CA ARG A 67 59.63 19.89 -25.67
C ARG A 67 58.62 20.52 -26.66
N GLN A 68 57.33 20.41 -26.37
CA GLN A 68 56.20 21.03 -27.06
C GLN A 68 55.86 22.37 -26.38
N GLY A 69 55.56 23.39 -27.17
CA GLY A 69 55.13 24.69 -26.63
C GLY A 69 53.95 24.56 -25.68
N TYR A 70 53.85 25.46 -24.71
CA TYR A 70 52.79 25.49 -23.69
C TYR A 70 51.38 25.31 -24.27
N ASP A 71 51.11 25.93 -25.43
CA ASP A 71 49.81 25.87 -26.11
C ASP A 71 49.45 24.43 -26.54
N ALA A 72 50.41 23.68 -27.09
CA ALA A 72 50.19 22.30 -27.50
C ALA A 72 49.89 21.38 -26.30
N TRP A 73 50.54 21.63 -25.15
CA TRP A 73 50.24 20.93 -23.91
C TRP A 73 48.84 21.28 -23.38
N ALA A 74 48.47 22.57 -23.40
CA ALA A 74 47.15 23.03 -22.94
C ALA A 74 46.01 22.46 -23.81
N ASP A 75 46.22 22.37 -25.13
CA ASP A 75 45.28 21.76 -26.07
C ASP A 75 45.10 20.26 -25.82
N GLU A 76 46.20 19.52 -25.58
CA GLU A 76 46.13 18.09 -25.26
C GLU A 76 45.33 17.83 -23.97
N ILE A 77 45.59 18.62 -22.93
CA ILE A 77 44.88 18.52 -21.65
C ILE A 77 43.39 18.86 -21.84
N SER A 78 43.08 19.93 -22.57
CA SER A 78 41.70 20.34 -22.86
C SER A 78 40.94 19.26 -23.63
N HIS A 79 41.58 18.68 -24.65
CA HIS A 79 41.01 17.57 -25.43
C HIS A 79 40.78 16.33 -24.57
N ARG A 80 41.73 15.95 -23.71
CA ARG A 80 41.59 14.82 -22.78
C ARG A 80 40.46 15.05 -21.77
N MET A 81 40.31 16.27 -21.26
CA MET A 81 39.21 16.64 -20.36
C MET A 81 37.86 16.62 -21.07
N GLN A 82 37.79 17.08 -22.32
CA GLN A 82 36.57 17.03 -23.11
C GLN A 82 36.15 15.59 -23.44
N GLN A 83 37.11 14.72 -23.78
CA GLN A 83 36.85 13.28 -23.96
C GLN A 83 36.35 12.63 -22.68
N ARG A 84 36.97 12.92 -21.52
CA ARG A 84 36.53 12.40 -20.22
C ARG A 84 35.12 12.87 -19.85
N ARG A 85 34.80 14.15 -20.06
CA ARG A 85 33.44 14.70 -19.86
C ARG A 85 32.42 14.03 -20.78
N GLY A 86 32.78 13.78 -22.04
CA GLY A 86 31.91 13.10 -23.00
C GLY A 86 31.61 11.65 -22.60
N VAL A 87 32.59 10.92 -22.07
CA VAL A 87 32.41 9.55 -21.55
C VAL A 87 31.59 9.55 -20.26
N ALA A 88 31.91 10.42 -19.31
CA ALA A 88 31.17 10.54 -18.04
C ALA A 88 29.70 10.90 -18.28
N GLY A 89 29.42 11.87 -19.16
CA GLY A 89 28.05 12.24 -19.51
C GLY A 89 27.26 11.14 -20.24
N ARG A 90 27.93 10.25 -20.98
CA ARG A 90 27.27 9.07 -21.56
C ARG A 90 26.92 8.03 -20.49
N MET A 91 27.85 7.72 -19.58
CA MET A 91 27.59 6.81 -18.47
C MET A 91 26.47 7.32 -17.56
N GLU A 92 26.44 8.62 -17.28
CA GLU A 92 25.41 9.22 -16.43
C GLU A 92 24.01 9.09 -17.06
N ARG A 93 23.89 9.40 -18.37
CA ARG A 93 22.61 9.24 -19.09
C ARG A 93 22.17 7.78 -19.16
N GLU A 94 23.10 6.86 -19.35
CA GLU A 94 22.80 5.42 -19.38
C GLU A 94 22.32 4.93 -18.01
N ALA A 95 23.03 5.31 -16.94
CA ALA A 95 22.63 4.99 -15.57
C ALA A 95 21.28 5.63 -15.19
N GLU A 96 21.01 6.87 -15.62
CA GLU A 96 19.72 7.51 -15.41
C GLU A 96 18.59 6.81 -16.18
N ALA A 97 18.84 6.43 -17.44
CA ALA A 97 17.89 5.68 -18.25
C ALA A 97 17.60 4.30 -17.66
N GLU A 98 18.61 3.62 -17.11
CA GLU A 98 18.43 2.35 -16.42
C GLU A 98 17.59 2.51 -15.15
N ARG A 99 17.91 3.49 -14.29
CA ARG A 99 17.09 3.81 -13.11
C ARG A 99 15.65 4.18 -13.49
N ALA A 100 15.45 4.91 -14.59
CA ALA A 100 14.12 5.25 -15.07
C ALA A 100 13.33 4.02 -15.53
N ARG A 101 13.98 3.09 -16.25
CA ARG A 101 13.37 1.81 -16.66
C ARG A 101 13.01 0.95 -15.46
N GLU A 102 13.88 0.87 -14.46
CA GLU A 102 13.62 0.13 -13.23
C GLU A 102 12.42 0.70 -12.45
N ARG A 103 12.38 2.03 -12.27
CA ARG A 103 11.22 2.70 -11.66
C ARG A 103 9.93 2.45 -12.42
N ALA A 104 9.97 2.51 -13.76
CA ALA A 104 8.80 2.22 -14.59
C ALA A 104 8.30 0.78 -14.40
N ARG A 105 9.22 -0.20 -14.33
CA ARG A 105 8.89 -1.62 -14.06
C ARG A 105 8.25 -1.79 -12.68
N MET A 106 8.80 -1.16 -11.65
CA MET A 106 8.24 -1.24 -10.30
C MET A 106 6.81 -0.67 -10.23
N VAL A 107 6.57 0.47 -10.88
CA VAL A 107 5.22 1.07 -10.96
C VAL A 107 4.25 0.18 -11.73
N GLU A 108 4.71 -0.51 -12.78
CA GLU A 108 3.88 -1.44 -13.54
C GLU A 108 3.50 -2.66 -12.70
N ILE A 109 4.45 -3.27 -11.98
CA ILE A 109 4.21 -4.38 -11.05
C ILE A 109 3.20 -3.97 -9.98
N GLU A 110 3.38 -2.81 -9.36
CA GLU A 110 2.46 -2.32 -8.33
C GLU A 110 1.04 -2.10 -8.87
N ARG A 111 0.92 -1.56 -10.09
CA ARG A 111 -0.37 -1.38 -10.77
C ARG A 111 -1.03 -2.71 -11.10
N GLU A 112 -0.27 -3.71 -11.55
CA GLU A 112 -0.79 -5.04 -11.82
C GLU A 112 -1.29 -5.71 -10.54
N ASP A 113 -0.51 -5.64 -9.45
CA ASP A 113 -0.90 -6.17 -8.15
C ASP A 113 -2.13 -5.45 -7.57
N ALA A 114 -2.23 -4.14 -7.74
CA ALA A 114 -3.41 -3.38 -7.35
C ALA A 114 -4.64 -3.82 -8.15
N ARG A 115 -4.51 -4.01 -9.47
CA ARG A 115 -5.59 -4.52 -10.33
C ARG A 115 -6.01 -5.93 -9.94
N ARG A 116 -5.06 -6.83 -9.67
CA ARG A 116 -5.33 -8.21 -9.24
C ARG A 116 -6.08 -8.23 -7.90
N ARG A 117 -5.64 -7.43 -6.92
CA ARG A 117 -6.32 -7.29 -5.62
C ARG A 117 -7.73 -6.73 -5.78
N ALA A 118 -7.91 -5.70 -6.61
CA ALA A 118 -9.22 -5.14 -6.91
C ALA A 118 -10.16 -6.15 -7.59
N ALA A 119 -9.66 -6.94 -8.53
CA ALA A 119 -10.45 -7.97 -9.22
C ALA A 119 -10.91 -9.08 -8.26
N VAL A 120 -10.04 -9.54 -7.36
CA VAL A 120 -10.40 -10.53 -6.32
C VAL A 120 -11.48 -9.96 -5.39
N LYS A 121 -11.31 -8.72 -4.91
CA LYS A 121 -12.30 -8.04 -4.05
C LYS A 121 -13.65 -7.89 -4.77
N ARG A 122 -13.64 -7.53 -6.05
CA ARG A 122 -14.85 -7.42 -6.86
C ARG A 122 -15.58 -8.76 -7.01
N ARG A 123 -14.85 -9.85 -7.28
CA ARG A 123 -15.44 -11.19 -7.36
C ARG A 123 -16.05 -11.64 -6.03
N ALA A 124 -15.35 -11.41 -4.92
CA ALA A 124 -15.87 -11.71 -3.58
C ALA A 124 -17.18 -10.94 -3.31
N ARG A 125 -17.23 -9.64 -3.62
CA ARG A 125 -18.44 -8.81 -3.48
C ARG A 125 -19.60 -9.27 -4.38
N ALA A 126 -19.31 -9.66 -5.62
CA ALA A 126 -20.33 -10.20 -6.51
C ALA A 126 -20.92 -11.51 -5.94
N GLY A 127 -20.07 -12.41 -5.43
CA GLY A 127 -20.53 -13.64 -4.77
C GLY A 127 -21.42 -13.37 -3.55
N LEU A 128 -21.08 -12.36 -2.75
CA LEU A 128 -21.89 -11.94 -1.61
C LEU A 128 -23.23 -11.35 -2.03
N SER A 129 -23.27 -10.56 -3.11
CA SER A 129 -24.53 -10.01 -3.64
C SER A 129 -25.47 -11.12 -4.09
N THR A 130 -24.97 -12.12 -4.81
CA THR A 130 -25.76 -13.28 -5.23
C THR A 130 -26.24 -14.08 -4.02
N ALA A 131 -25.37 -14.33 -3.04
CA ALA A 131 -25.73 -15.04 -1.81
C ALA A 131 -26.84 -14.32 -1.01
N ARG A 132 -26.79 -12.97 -0.94
CA ARG A 132 -27.83 -12.17 -0.27
C ARG A 132 -29.17 -12.28 -0.98
N ALA A 133 -29.19 -12.12 -2.31
CA ALA A 133 -30.41 -12.26 -3.11
C ALA A 133 -31.02 -13.66 -2.97
N GLU A 134 -30.18 -14.69 -2.97
CA GLU A 134 -30.62 -16.08 -2.79
C GLU A 134 -31.15 -16.34 -1.37
N CYS A 135 -30.51 -15.77 -0.35
CA CYS A 135 -30.99 -15.83 1.03
C CYS A 135 -32.37 -15.16 1.17
N GLU A 136 -32.56 -13.98 0.56
CA GLU A 136 -33.85 -13.28 0.53
C GLU A 136 -34.92 -14.08 -0.21
N ARG A 137 -34.57 -14.69 -1.35
CA ARG A 137 -35.45 -15.59 -2.10
C ARG A 137 -35.90 -16.78 -1.23
N ARG A 138 -34.97 -17.43 -0.54
CA ARG A 138 -35.27 -18.55 0.39
C ARG A 138 -36.15 -18.12 1.54
N TRP A 139 -35.95 -16.92 2.08
CA TRP A 139 -36.87 -16.32 3.05
C TRP A 139 -38.28 -16.15 2.51
N GLY A 140 -38.43 -15.77 1.23
CA GLY A 140 -39.73 -15.72 0.55
C GLY A 140 -40.40 -17.10 0.51
N VAL A 141 -39.70 -18.11 0.01
CA VAL A 141 -40.20 -19.50 -0.04
C VAL A 141 -40.65 -20.01 1.33
N LEU A 142 -39.88 -19.70 2.38
CA LEU A 142 -40.18 -20.06 3.76
C LEU A 142 -41.43 -19.36 4.31
N ARG A 143 -41.75 -18.14 3.85
CA ARG A 143 -42.92 -17.36 4.27
C ARG A 143 -44.17 -17.66 3.45
N ASP A 144 -44.03 -17.83 2.14
CA ASP A 144 -45.15 -17.91 1.19
C ASP A 144 -45.93 -19.24 1.28
N GLY A 145 -45.48 -20.18 2.13
CA GLY A 145 -46.29 -21.35 2.48
C GLY A 145 -46.48 -22.36 1.33
N GLY A 146 -45.70 -22.27 0.25
CA GLY A 146 -45.77 -23.21 -0.89
C GLY A 146 -45.91 -24.67 -0.45
N GLY A 147 -46.81 -25.41 -1.10
CA GLY A 147 -47.37 -26.69 -0.62
C GLY A 147 -46.43 -27.90 -0.54
N GLY A 148 -45.12 -27.72 -0.76
CA GLY A 148 -44.12 -28.79 -0.65
C GLY A 148 -43.39 -28.79 0.70
N LEU A 149 -42.83 -29.95 1.06
CA LEU A 149 -41.85 -30.06 2.14
C LEU A 149 -40.53 -29.42 1.71
N LEU A 150 -39.90 -28.66 2.60
CA LEU A 150 -38.64 -27.97 2.35
C LEU A 150 -37.42 -28.84 2.70
N GLY A 151 -36.36 -28.72 1.90
CA GLY A 151 -35.06 -29.32 2.14
C GLY A 151 -34.16 -28.43 3.02
N ILE A 152 -32.97 -28.93 3.37
CA ILE A 152 -31.98 -28.13 4.14
C ILE A 152 -31.44 -26.98 3.29
N GLU A 153 -31.33 -27.21 2.00
CA GLU A 153 -30.93 -26.26 0.97
C GLU A 153 -31.85 -25.03 0.88
N ASP A 154 -33.13 -25.20 1.23
CA ASP A 154 -34.12 -24.12 1.24
C ASP A 154 -34.00 -23.23 2.49
N LEU A 155 -33.18 -23.61 3.48
CA LEU A 155 -32.95 -22.80 4.66
C LEU A 155 -32.17 -21.53 4.26
N PRO A 156 -32.67 -20.32 4.59
CA PRO A 156 -32.01 -19.07 4.22
C PRO A 156 -30.80 -18.81 5.12
N MET A 157 -29.68 -19.48 4.81
CA MET A 157 -28.46 -19.37 5.59
C MET A 157 -27.66 -18.12 5.19
N PRO A 158 -27.12 -17.34 6.16
CA PRO A 158 -26.33 -16.15 5.88
C PRO A 158 -24.88 -16.52 5.55
N VAL A 159 -24.68 -17.36 4.52
CA VAL A 159 -23.37 -17.83 4.08
C VAL A 159 -23.27 -17.77 2.56
N VAL A 160 -22.06 -17.58 2.03
CA VAL A 160 -21.81 -17.70 0.59
C VAL A 160 -21.85 -19.19 0.23
N GLU A 161 -22.59 -19.53 -0.83
CA GLU A 161 -22.81 -20.93 -1.25
C GLU A 161 -21.51 -21.73 -1.39
N GLY A 162 -21.56 -23.02 -1.03
CA GLY A 162 -20.42 -23.95 -1.15
C GLY A 162 -19.64 -24.23 0.14
N GLY A 163 -20.01 -23.60 1.27
CA GLY A 163 -19.40 -23.88 2.58
C GLY A 163 -19.87 -25.21 3.17
N ARG A 164 -18.92 -26.06 3.61
CA ARG A 164 -19.21 -27.22 4.48
C ARG A 164 -19.51 -26.74 5.91
N GLY A 165 -20.72 -26.20 6.11
CA GLY A 165 -21.21 -25.72 7.41
C GLY A 165 -21.09 -24.21 7.62
N VAL A 166 -21.61 -23.76 8.77
CA VAL A 166 -21.69 -22.33 9.13
C VAL A 166 -20.42 -21.92 9.87
N ARG A 167 -19.58 -21.10 9.22
CA ARG A 167 -18.39 -20.53 9.85
C ARG A 167 -18.60 -19.06 10.15
N ARG A 168 -18.01 -18.60 11.25
CA ARG A 168 -18.08 -17.20 11.69
C ARG A 168 -17.65 -16.21 10.60
N VAL A 169 -16.53 -16.47 9.91
CA VAL A 169 -15.99 -15.59 8.86
C VAL A 169 -16.97 -15.41 7.71
N ASP A 170 -17.69 -16.47 7.33
CA ASP A 170 -18.66 -16.42 6.24
C ASP A 170 -19.90 -15.59 6.62
N VAL A 171 -20.40 -15.77 7.85
CA VAL A 171 -21.54 -15.00 8.38
C VAL A 171 -21.17 -13.52 8.55
N GLU A 172 -19.96 -13.24 9.03
CA GLU A 172 -19.46 -11.88 9.18
C GLU A 172 -19.32 -11.18 7.82
N ALA A 173 -18.68 -11.84 6.83
CA ALA A 173 -18.57 -11.31 5.48
C ALA A 173 -19.96 -11.11 4.84
N PHE A 174 -20.87 -12.07 5.01
CA PHE A 174 -22.24 -11.98 4.51
C PHE A 174 -22.98 -10.73 5.02
N LEU A 175 -22.90 -10.47 6.33
CA LEU A 175 -23.65 -9.38 6.96
C LEU A 175 -22.94 -8.03 6.89
N LEU A 176 -21.63 -8.00 7.08
CA LEU A 176 -20.88 -6.77 7.39
C LEU A 176 -19.98 -6.30 6.25
N GLU A 177 -19.76 -7.09 5.19
CA GLU A 177 -19.01 -6.60 4.02
C GLU A 177 -19.71 -5.37 3.42
N GLY A 178 -18.96 -4.27 3.35
CA GLY A 178 -19.43 -2.98 2.86
C GLY A 178 -20.19 -2.13 3.89
N VAL A 179 -20.32 -2.59 5.14
CA VAL A 179 -20.97 -1.83 6.22
C VAL A 179 -19.92 -1.08 7.03
N GLU A 180 -19.85 0.23 6.83
CA GLU A 180 -18.95 1.13 7.57
C GLU A 180 -19.68 1.75 8.77
N GLY A 181 -18.94 1.95 9.87
CA GLY A 181 -19.47 2.53 11.11
C GLY A 181 -20.00 1.51 12.13
N GLY A 182 -19.60 1.67 13.39
CA GLY A 182 -19.96 0.74 14.47
C GLY A 182 -21.45 0.65 14.74
N GLU A 183 -22.16 1.78 14.75
CA GLU A 183 -23.61 1.80 14.98
C GLU A 183 -24.40 1.08 13.88
N LEU A 184 -24.01 1.27 12.62
CA LEU A 184 -24.67 0.62 11.49
C LEU A 184 -24.42 -0.89 11.52
N ARG A 185 -23.18 -1.31 11.78
CA ARG A 185 -22.85 -2.74 12.00
C ARG A 185 -23.69 -3.33 13.12
N ARG A 186 -23.83 -2.64 14.26
CA ARG A 186 -24.66 -3.09 15.38
C ARG A 186 -26.13 -3.26 14.97
N ARG A 187 -26.68 -2.30 14.22
CA ARG A 187 -28.07 -2.37 13.73
C ARG A 187 -28.27 -3.58 12.80
N VAL A 188 -27.33 -3.82 11.89
CA VAL A 188 -27.36 -4.98 10.98
C VAL A 188 -27.33 -6.29 11.77
N VAL A 189 -26.40 -6.45 12.71
CA VAL A 189 -26.30 -7.67 13.53
C VAL A 189 -27.56 -7.89 14.37
N LYS A 190 -28.12 -6.84 14.98
CA LYS A 190 -29.39 -6.93 15.73
C LYS A 190 -30.56 -7.35 14.84
N GLY A 191 -30.66 -6.78 13.63
CA GLY A 191 -31.66 -7.19 12.64
C GLY A 191 -31.52 -8.67 12.27
N ALA A 192 -30.28 -9.13 12.05
CA ALA A 192 -29.97 -10.53 11.79
C ALA A 192 -30.38 -11.44 12.97
N LEU A 193 -30.02 -11.09 14.22
CA LEU A 193 -30.43 -11.85 15.40
C LEU A 193 -31.94 -12.03 15.49
N LEU A 194 -32.71 -10.99 15.13
CA LEU A 194 -34.17 -11.07 15.12
C LEU A 194 -34.72 -11.93 13.98
N LEU A 195 -33.99 -12.12 12.88
CA LEU A 195 -34.39 -12.95 11.75
C LEU A 195 -34.06 -14.42 12.00
N TRP A 196 -32.82 -14.71 12.42
CA TRP A 196 -32.31 -16.07 12.68
C TRP A 196 -32.51 -16.52 14.13
N HIS A 197 -33.46 -15.93 14.86
CA HIS A 197 -33.78 -16.37 16.22
C HIS A 197 -34.44 -17.76 16.19
N PRO A 198 -34.04 -18.71 17.07
CA PRO A 198 -34.60 -20.06 17.08
C PRO A 198 -36.13 -20.08 17.27
N ASP A 199 -36.69 -19.21 18.11
CA ASP A 199 -38.14 -19.09 18.30
C ASP A 199 -38.89 -18.67 17.03
N LYS A 200 -38.32 -17.77 16.22
CA LYS A 200 -38.94 -17.39 14.95
C LYS A 200 -38.83 -18.52 13.93
N MET A 201 -37.69 -19.23 13.92
CA MET A 201 -37.50 -20.37 13.04
C MET A 201 -38.37 -21.57 13.42
N ALA A 202 -38.71 -21.72 14.70
CA ALA A 202 -39.59 -22.78 15.21
C ALA A 202 -40.95 -22.81 14.48
N ARG A 203 -41.46 -21.64 14.07
CA ARG A 203 -42.71 -21.49 13.32
C ARG A 203 -42.68 -22.15 11.94
N TYR A 204 -41.50 -22.28 11.35
CA TYR A 204 -41.31 -22.86 10.02
C TYR A 204 -40.87 -24.33 10.06
N LEU A 205 -40.48 -24.86 11.23
CA LEU A 205 -40.07 -26.26 11.40
C LEU A 205 -41.08 -27.29 10.89
N PRO A 206 -42.41 -27.12 11.03
CA PRO A 206 -43.38 -28.06 10.49
C PRO A 206 -43.28 -28.27 8.97
N ARG A 207 -42.71 -27.29 8.24
CA ARG A 207 -42.52 -27.34 6.77
C ARG A 207 -41.36 -28.23 6.35
N PHE A 208 -40.49 -28.63 7.27
CA PHE A 208 -39.39 -29.55 7.01
C PHE A 208 -39.81 -30.98 7.40
N PRO A 209 -39.33 -32.01 6.67
CA PRO A 209 -39.45 -33.40 7.07
C PRO A 209 -38.95 -33.61 8.50
N GLU A 210 -39.63 -34.44 9.27
CA GLU A 210 -39.30 -34.67 10.69
C GLU A 210 -37.84 -35.08 10.90
N ALA A 211 -37.31 -35.93 10.01
CA ALA A 211 -35.92 -36.35 10.00
C ALA A 211 -34.90 -35.20 9.85
N LEU A 212 -35.30 -34.06 9.28
CA LEU A 212 -34.42 -32.90 9.05
C LEU A 212 -34.58 -31.80 10.10
N ARG A 213 -35.67 -31.80 10.88
CA ARG A 213 -35.97 -30.71 11.85
C ARG A 213 -34.86 -30.51 12.88
N GLY A 214 -34.31 -31.59 13.43
CA GLY A 214 -33.21 -31.50 14.39
C GLY A 214 -31.99 -30.80 13.82
N LYS A 215 -31.63 -31.13 12.57
CA LYS A 215 -30.50 -30.52 11.86
C LYS A 215 -30.75 -29.05 11.51
N VAL A 216 -31.98 -28.69 11.16
CA VAL A 216 -32.36 -27.28 10.94
C VAL A 216 -32.20 -26.47 12.23
N VAL A 217 -32.67 -26.99 13.36
CA VAL A 217 -32.53 -26.32 14.67
C VAL A 217 -31.05 -26.15 15.05
N GLU A 218 -30.23 -27.18 14.86
CA GLU A 218 -28.79 -27.12 15.10
C GLU A 218 -28.11 -26.01 14.29
N LEU A 219 -28.40 -25.95 12.98
CA LEU A 219 -27.85 -24.92 12.09
C LEU A 219 -28.29 -23.52 12.47
N VAL A 220 -29.56 -23.32 12.82
CA VAL A 220 -30.09 -22.02 13.27
C VAL A 220 -29.44 -21.61 14.58
N ASN A 221 -29.27 -22.54 15.54
CA ASN A 221 -28.58 -22.28 16.80
C ASN A 221 -27.11 -21.90 16.58
N GLN A 222 -26.43 -22.56 15.65
CA GLN A 222 -25.05 -22.24 15.29
C GLN A 222 -24.94 -20.80 14.74
N VAL A 223 -25.85 -20.41 13.83
CA VAL A 223 -25.93 -19.03 13.32
C VAL A 223 -26.21 -18.04 14.45
N ALA A 224 -27.22 -18.30 15.29
CA ALA A 224 -27.59 -17.43 16.39
C ALA A 224 -26.43 -17.25 17.40
N GLY A 225 -25.69 -18.32 17.69
CA GLY A 225 -24.47 -18.28 18.51
C GLY A 225 -23.42 -17.33 17.92
N ILE A 226 -23.11 -17.48 16.64
CA ILE A 226 -22.17 -16.60 15.91
C ILE A 226 -22.63 -15.15 15.96
N LEU A 227 -23.91 -14.89 15.70
CA LEU A 227 -24.49 -13.54 15.72
C LEU A 227 -24.41 -12.89 17.11
N ASN A 228 -24.60 -13.67 18.18
CA ASN A 228 -24.45 -13.18 19.56
C ASN A 228 -23.01 -12.78 19.86
N THR A 229 -22.03 -13.58 19.42
CA THR A 229 -20.61 -13.21 19.51
C THR A 229 -20.32 -11.91 18.76
N LEU A 230 -20.79 -11.78 17.51
CA LEU A 230 -20.61 -10.57 16.71
C LEU A 230 -21.27 -9.34 17.37
N ASN A 231 -22.46 -9.50 17.95
CA ASN A 231 -23.16 -8.40 18.64
C ASN A 231 -22.43 -7.94 19.92
N ALA A 232 -21.72 -8.85 20.60
CA ALA A 232 -20.91 -8.52 21.77
C ALA A 232 -19.63 -7.74 21.40
N GLU A 233 -19.07 -7.99 20.22
CA GLU A 233 -17.84 -7.34 19.74
C GLU A 233 -18.08 -5.96 19.15
N VAL A 234 -19.24 -5.71 18.52
CA VAL A 234 -19.61 -4.41 17.92
C VAL A 234 -20.14 -3.41 18.98
N ARG A 235 -19.67 -3.55 20.23
CA ARG A 235 -20.06 -2.71 21.38
C ARG A 235 -19.40 -1.33 21.38
#